data_AF-A0A356TRJ9-F1
#
_entry.id   AF-A0A356TRJ9-F1
#
_cell.length_a   1.000
_cell.length_b   1.000
_cell.length_c   1.000
_cell.angle_alpha   90.00
_cell.angle_beta   90.00
_cell.angle_gamma   90.00
#
_symmetry.space_group_name_H-M   'P 1'
#
loop_
_entity.id
_entity.type
_entity.pdbx_description
1 polymer ?
#
loop_
_entity_poly.entity_id
_entity_poly.type
_entity_poly.pdbx_seq_one_letter_code
_entity_poly.pdbx_strand_id
1 'polypeptide(L)'
;VDIDVTSPPYTSSIGSTSFASICPSGGGLGMQVLDADDGITSTTSFSTFTAFAYFEMPVSGYQVSTNGWLTFDTSYSGGSLFNSQPIGTPTGPNAVVAPFWDDLVTEVCVLEEAGRFIVEWSGTDFAGSGTVQFQVVMLGDRSLEFVYGPMHTVARDPSFTVVGLENQAGDGGVVYEMAITGGNSVLWTPAP
;
A
#
# COMPACT_ATOMS: atom_id res chain seq x y z
N VAL A 1 -28.18 23.28 8.31
CA VAL A 1 -27.58 23.09 6.98
C VAL A 1 -26.59 21.97 7.18
N ASP A 2 -26.95 20.80 6.70
CA ASP A 2 -26.11 19.62 6.77
C ASP A 2 -24.99 19.82 5.77
N ILE A 3 -23.81 20.17 6.27
CA ILE A 3 -22.59 20.23 5.49
C ILE A 3 -21.82 19.00 5.93
N ASP A 4 -22.24 17.84 5.43
CA ASP A 4 -21.36 16.68 5.36
C ASP A 4 -20.26 17.04 4.37
N VAL A 5 -19.17 17.61 4.91
CA VAL A 5 -17.92 17.82 4.18
C VAL A 5 -16.88 16.96 4.88
N THR A 6 -17.05 15.66 4.77
CA THR A 6 -15.90 14.77 4.71
C THR A 6 -15.32 14.92 3.31
N SER A 7 -14.47 15.95 3.10
CA SER A 7 -13.71 16.07 1.85
C SER A 7 -13.00 14.73 1.60
N PRO A 8 -13.04 14.15 0.39
CA PRO A 8 -12.25 12.95 0.12
C PRO A 8 -10.78 13.33 0.38
N PRO A 9 -10.13 12.68 1.36
CA PRO A 9 -8.83 13.13 1.84
C PRO A 9 -7.74 12.88 0.79
N TYR A 10 -7.99 12.01 -0.19
CA TYR A 10 -7.17 11.79 -1.37
C TYR A 10 -8.04 11.70 -2.63
N THR A 11 -7.48 12.14 -3.75
CA THR A 11 -8.04 11.94 -5.09
C THR A 11 -7.06 11.15 -5.95
N SER A 12 -7.59 10.27 -6.81
CA SER A 12 -6.76 9.45 -7.70
C SER A 12 -6.71 10.02 -9.12
N SER A 13 -5.58 9.83 -9.78
CA SER A 13 -5.35 10.16 -11.18
C SER A 13 -4.35 9.18 -11.81
N ILE A 14 -4.18 9.23 -13.13
CA ILE A 14 -3.15 8.43 -13.81
C ILE A 14 -1.78 8.93 -13.34
N GLY A 15 -0.97 8.01 -12.82
CA GLY A 15 0.40 8.28 -12.42
C GLY A 15 1.38 8.28 -13.60
N SER A 16 2.65 8.51 -13.31
CA SER A 16 3.73 8.54 -14.33
C SER A 16 4.99 7.79 -13.91
N THR A 17 5.02 7.27 -12.68
CA THR A 17 6.17 6.49 -12.20
C THR A 17 6.22 5.15 -12.90
N SER A 18 7.39 4.84 -13.46
CA SER A 18 7.69 3.53 -14.02
C SER A 18 8.20 2.59 -12.91
N PHE A 19 7.74 1.34 -12.93
CA PHE A 19 8.21 0.33 -12.00
C PHE A 19 9.71 0.07 -12.18
N ALA A 20 10.44 0.09 -11.07
CA ALA A 20 11.84 -0.34 -10.99
C ALA A 20 12.02 -1.08 -9.67
N SER A 21 12.45 -2.35 -9.74
CA SER A 21 12.54 -3.17 -8.53
C SER A 21 13.55 -2.60 -7.53
N ILE A 22 13.11 -2.42 -6.30
CA ILE A 22 13.93 -2.13 -5.12
C ILE A 22 14.37 -3.41 -4.42
N CYS A 23 13.77 -4.57 -4.69
CA CYS A 23 14.20 -5.83 -4.09
C CYS A 23 15.61 -6.25 -4.58
N PRO A 24 16.49 -6.76 -3.69
CA PRO A 24 17.81 -7.27 -4.10
C PRO A 24 17.75 -8.42 -5.12
N SER A 25 16.71 -9.26 -5.05
CA SER A 25 16.39 -10.31 -6.03
C SER A 25 16.22 -9.76 -7.46
N GLY A 26 15.67 -8.54 -7.57
CA GLY A 26 15.53 -7.76 -8.81
C GLY A 26 16.71 -6.82 -9.11
N GLY A 27 17.80 -6.88 -8.33
CA GLY A 27 18.97 -6.01 -8.47
C GLY A 27 18.82 -4.63 -7.84
N GLY A 28 17.76 -4.41 -7.04
CA GLY A 28 17.51 -3.17 -6.32
C GLY A 28 18.35 -3.02 -5.03
N LEU A 29 18.23 -1.85 -4.41
CA LEU A 29 18.98 -1.45 -3.21
C LEU A 29 18.16 -1.48 -1.91
N GLY A 30 16.89 -1.86 -2.00
CA GLY A 30 16.02 -2.01 -0.85
C GLY A 30 16.40 -3.18 0.05
N MET A 31 15.78 -3.23 1.21
CA MET A 31 15.93 -4.31 2.18
C MET A 31 14.72 -5.23 2.09
N GLN A 32 14.95 -6.52 1.88
CA GLN A 32 13.92 -7.54 2.02
C GLN A 32 13.53 -7.67 3.48
N VAL A 33 12.22 -7.56 3.78
CA VAL A 33 11.67 -7.62 5.14
C VAL A 33 10.73 -8.81 5.36
N LEU A 34 10.14 -9.36 4.29
CA LEU A 34 9.32 -10.56 4.29
C LEU A 34 9.59 -11.37 3.01
N ASP A 35 9.38 -12.69 3.05
CA ASP A 35 9.70 -13.61 1.96
C ASP A 35 8.82 -14.87 1.90
N ALA A 36 7.69 -14.85 2.58
CA ALA A 36 6.82 -16.00 2.76
C ALA A 36 5.34 -15.60 2.67
N ASP A 37 4.49 -16.60 2.48
CA ASP A 37 3.04 -16.47 2.63
C ASP A 37 2.66 -16.03 4.06
N ASP A 38 1.60 -15.23 4.18
CA ASP A 38 1.02 -14.77 5.45
C ASP A 38 2.01 -14.13 6.45
N GLY A 39 3.00 -13.40 5.95
CA GLY A 39 3.93 -12.63 6.76
C GLY A 39 3.43 -11.22 7.08
N ILE A 40 3.74 -10.73 8.28
CA ILE A 40 3.62 -9.32 8.65
C ILE A 40 4.84 -8.89 9.46
N THR A 41 5.37 -7.70 9.21
CA THR A 41 6.49 -7.17 10.00
C THR A 41 6.03 -6.72 11.38
N SER A 42 6.93 -6.73 12.36
CA SER A 42 6.75 -5.89 13.56
C SER A 42 6.75 -4.40 13.19
N THR A 43 6.20 -3.56 14.07
CA THR A 43 6.27 -2.10 13.93
C THR A 43 7.70 -1.62 13.71
N THR A 44 7.90 -0.89 12.61
CA THR A 44 9.18 -0.26 12.24
C THR A 44 9.00 1.26 12.21
N SER A 45 9.87 2.00 12.90
CA SER A 45 9.85 3.46 12.88
C SER A 45 10.53 4.01 11.63
N PHE A 46 10.04 5.14 11.11
CA PHE A 46 10.77 5.89 10.08
C PHE A 46 12.04 6.51 10.66
N SER A 47 13.13 6.40 9.91
CA SER A 47 14.46 6.90 10.29
C SER A 47 14.85 8.20 9.58
N THR A 48 14.52 8.30 8.29
CA THR A 48 14.84 9.44 7.41
C THR A 48 13.61 10.03 6.72
N PHE A 49 12.51 9.28 6.62
CA PHE A 49 11.22 9.72 6.06
C PHE A 49 10.26 10.21 7.16
N THR A 50 10.62 11.30 7.85
CA THR A 50 9.97 11.68 9.13
C THR A 50 8.90 12.78 9.03
N ALA A 51 8.71 13.39 7.87
CA ALA A 51 7.79 14.53 7.68
C ALA A 51 6.48 14.18 6.95
N PHE A 52 6.21 12.89 6.74
CA PHE A 52 5.02 12.46 6.00
C PHE A 52 3.76 12.53 6.88
N ALA A 53 2.69 13.07 6.31
CA ALA A 53 1.37 13.10 6.93
C ALA A 53 0.39 12.35 6.03
N TYR A 54 -0.29 11.37 6.61
CA TYR A 54 -1.30 10.56 5.96
C TYR A 54 -2.67 10.97 6.49
N PHE A 55 -3.63 11.33 5.63
CA PHE A 55 -4.92 11.87 6.07
C PHE A 55 -4.74 13.01 7.09
N GLU A 56 -3.85 13.96 6.78
CA GLU A 56 -3.47 15.12 7.62
C GLU A 56 -2.80 14.80 8.97
N MET A 57 -2.65 13.51 9.31
CA MET A 57 -2.05 13.07 10.56
C MET A 57 -0.61 12.60 10.34
N PRO A 58 0.37 13.04 11.16
CA PRO A 58 1.74 12.57 11.03
C PRO A 58 1.83 11.08 11.33
N VAL A 59 2.66 10.37 10.57
CA VAL A 59 2.94 8.94 10.79
C VAL A 59 4.38 8.77 11.26
N SER A 60 4.61 7.86 12.21
CA SER A 60 5.93 7.65 12.84
C SER A 60 6.55 6.29 12.52
N GLY A 61 5.76 5.37 12.00
CA GLY A 61 6.19 4.03 11.66
C GLY A 61 5.11 3.28 10.90
N TYR A 62 5.41 2.03 10.55
CA TYR A 62 4.57 1.19 9.72
C TYR A 62 4.70 -0.28 10.12
N GLN A 63 3.70 -1.06 9.70
CA GLN A 63 3.78 -2.51 9.54
C GLN A 63 3.35 -2.86 8.12
N VAL A 64 4.00 -3.83 7.51
CA VAL A 64 3.69 -4.28 6.14
C VAL A 64 3.38 -5.77 6.14
N SER A 65 2.39 -6.17 5.34
CA SER A 65 1.97 -7.55 5.13
C SER A 65 2.40 -8.05 3.76
N THR A 66 2.66 -9.34 3.61
CA THR A 66 2.87 -10.00 2.30
C THR A 66 1.61 -9.97 1.43
N ASN A 67 0.45 -9.79 2.04
CA ASN A 67 -0.86 -9.70 1.39
C ASN A 67 -1.15 -8.32 0.77
N GLY A 68 -0.12 -7.56 0.40
CA GLY A 68 -0.24 -6.37 -0.45
C GLY A 68 -0.82 -5.11 0.21
N TRP A 69 -0.69 -5.00 1.53
CA TRP A 69 -1.09 -3.82 2.30
C TRP A 69 -0.07 -3.47 3.39
N LEU A 70 -0.13 -2.22 3.85
CA LEU A 70 0.58 -1.74 5.03
C LEU A 70 -0.36 -0.89 5.90
N THR A 71 0.00 -0.71 7.17
CA THR A 71 -0.69 0.17 8.11
C THR A 71 0.30 1.11 8.79
N PHE A 72 -0.14 2.35 9.03
CA PHE A 72 0.56 3.28 9.92
C PHE A 72 0.10 3.20 11.39
N ASP A 73 -0.86 2.34 11.71
CA ASP A 73 -1.22 2.02 13.09
C ASP A 73 -0.11 1.18 13.73
N THR A 74 0.81 1.87 14.40
CA THR A 74 1.93 1.26 15.13
C THR A 74 1.50 0.40 16.31
N SER A 75 0.22 0.43 16.69
CA SER A 75 -0.37 -0.40 17.76
C SER A 75 -1.08 -1.65 17.24
N TYR A 76 -1.20 -1.81 15.91
CA TYR A 76 -1.81 -2.99 15.31
C TYR A 76 -1.05 -4.26 15.75
N SER A 77 -1.80 -5.26 16.20
CA SER A 77 -1.28 -6.53 16.72
C SER A 77 -2.00 -7.75 16.13
N GLY A 78 -2.73 -7.55 15.03
CA GLY A 78 -3.36 -8.62 14.27
C GLY A 78 -2.39 -9.31 13.30
N GLY A 79 -2.93 -10.17 12.44
CA GLY A 79 -2.15 -10.94 11.46
C GLY A 79 -1.95 -10.25 10.11
N SER A 80 -1.38 -10.98 9.16
CA SER A 80 -1.18 -10.56 7.75
C SER A 80 -2.48 -10.30 6.98
N LEU A 81 -3.60 -10.88 7.43
CA LEU A 81 -4.93 -10.82 6.80
C LEU A 81 -4.93 -11.09 5.29
N PHE A 82 -4.97 -12.37 4.90
CA PHE A 82 -5.16 -12.79 3.50
C PHE A 82 -6.54 -12.41 2.93
N ASN A 83 -7.59 -12.39 3.77
CA ASN A 83 -8.88 -11.85 3.38
C ASN A 83 -8.90 -10.33 3.54
N SER A 84 -9.02 -9.61 2.43
CA SER A 84 -9.14 -8.16 2.46
C SER A 84 -10.36 -7.70 3.26
N GLN A 85 -10.23 -6.56 3.94
CA GLN A 85 -11.31 -5.95 4.71
C GLN A 85 -11.87 -4.73 3.97
N PRO A 86 -13.17 -4.44 4.07
CA PRO A 86 -13.74 -3.24 3.46
C PRO A 86 -13.11 -1.97 4.03
N ILE A 87 -12.73 -1.05 3.16
CA ILE A 87 -12.26 0.29 3.55
C ILE A 87 -13.41 1.06 4.19
N GLY A 88 -13.13 1.77 5.29
CA GLY A 88 -14.11 2.52 6.04
C GLY A 88 -14.84 1.65 7.07
N THR A 89 -14.18 0.59 7.55
CA THR A 89 -14.64 -0.15 8.74
C THR A 89 -13.66 0.05 9.91
N PRO A 90 -14.12 0.46 11.10
CA PRO A 90 -13.24 0.73 12.25
C PRO A 90 -12.62 -0.53 12.88
N THR A 91 -12.71 -1.67 12.18
CA THR A 91 -12.08 -2.94 12.55
C THR A 91 -10.68 -2.98 11.95
N GLY A 92 -9.67 -3.00 12.82
CA GLY A 92 -8.28 -2.95 12.39
C GLY A 92 -7.88 -4.08 11.42
N PRO A 93 -6.84 -3.86 10.59
CA PRO A 93 -5.92 -2.71 10.61
C PRO A 93 -6.60 -1.44 10.11
N ASN A 94 -6.34 -0.32 10.81
CA ASN A 94 -6.74 1.01 10.37
C ASN A 94 -5.52 1.74 9.78
N ALA A 95 -5.68 2.97 9.29
CA ALA A 95 -4.59 3.73 8.65
C ALA A 95 -3.91 2.95 7.50
N VAL A 96 -4.73 2.21 6.73
CA VAL A 96 -4.27 1.24 5.74
C VAL A 96 -3.94 1.92 4.42
N VAL A 97 -2.82 1.50 3.80
CA VAL A 97 -2.52 1.73 2.39
C VAL A 97 -2.50 0.35 1.72
N ALA A 98 -3.42 0.14 0.78
CA ALA A 98 -3.63 -1.13 0.09
C ALA A 98 -3.45 -0.94 -1.42
N PRO A 99 -2.22 -1.00 -1.96
CA PRO A 99 -2.00 -0.99 -3.41
C PRO A 99 -2.61 -2.21 -4.10
N PHE A 100 -2.66 -3.37 -3.41
CA PHE A 100 -3.33 -4.58 -3.91
C PHE A 100 -3.51 -5.57 -2.75
N TRP A 101 -4.49 -5.33 -1.87
CA TRP A 101 -4.76 -6.21 -0.74
C TRP A 101 -5.55 -7.45 -1.18
N ASP A 102 -4.88 -8.60 -1.17
CA ASP A 102 -5.42 -9.91 -1.53
C ASP A 102 -4.62 -11.03 -0.84
N ASP A 103 -4.95 -12.29 -1.11
CA ASP A 103 -4.20 -13.47 -0.67
C ASP A 103 -2.99 -13.72 -1.60
N LEU A 104 -1.79 -13.35 -1.13
CA LEU A 104 -0.57 -13.28 -1.95
C LEU A 104 0.62 -13.99 -1.29
N VAL A 105 1.46 -14.58 -2.14
CA VAL A 105 2.77 -15.13 -1.73
C VAL A 105 3.85 -14.24 -2.32
N THR A 106 4.39 -13.33 -1.50
CA THR A 106 5.31 -12.29 -1.96
C THR A 106 6.58 -12.19 -1.12
N GLU A 107 7.68 -11.83 -1.78
CA GLU A 107 8.72 -11.08 -1.09
C GLU A 107 8.29 -9.62 -0.97
N VAL A 108 8.60 -9.03 0.17
CA VAL A 108 8.34 -7.61 0.45
C VAL A 108 9.67 -6.93 0.73
N CYS A 109 9.92 -5.83 0.02
CA CYS A 109 11.12 -5.02 0.23
C CYS A 109 10.75 -3.58 0.53
N VAL A 110 11.57 -2.93 1.35
CA VAL A 110 11.43 -1.51 1.69
C VAL A 110 12.69 -0.74 1.32
N LEU A 111 12.51 0.46 0.79
CA LEU A 111 13.58 1.42 0.56
C LEU A 111 13.17 2.76 1.16
N GLU A 112 13.93 3.19 2.17
CA GLU A 112 13.71 4.46 2.85
C GLU A 112 14.82 5.44 2.50
N GLU A 113 14.45 6.62 2.04
CA GLU A 113 15.34 7.72 1.70
C GLU A 113 14.77 9.05 2.23
N ALA A 114 15.60 10.09 2.27
CA ALA A 114 15.12 11.42 2.62
C ALA A 114 14.05 11.89 1.62
N GLY A 115 12.82 12.04 2.09
CA GLY A 115 11.68 12.51 1.29
C GLY A 115 11.02 11.47 0.39
N ARG A 116 11.44 10.19 0.46
CA ARG A 116 10.82 9.11 -0.30
C ARG A 116 10.82 7.80 0.48
N PHE A 117 9.70 7.10 0.49
CA PHE A 117 9.58 5.75 1.05
C PHE A 117 8.89 4.84 0.03
N ILE A 118 9.49 3.68 -0.24
CA ILE A 118 8.98 2.71 -1.21
C ILE A 118 8.79 1.38 -0.52
N VAL A 119 7.64 0.76 -0.75
CA VAL A 119 7.38 -0.64 -0.41
C VAL A 119 7.07 -1.38 -1.71
N GLU A 120 7.75 -2.49 -1.95
CA GLU A 120 7.54 -3.37 -3.10
C GLU A 120 7.03 -4.73 -2.66
N TRP A 121 6.10 -5.26 -3.46
CA TRP A 121 5.66 -6.65 -3.42
C TRP A 121 5.96 -7.30 -4.77
N SER A 122 6.62 -8.46 -4.73
CA SER A 122 6.97 -9.26 -5.89
C SER A 122 6.70 -10.74 -5.59
N GLY A 123 6.04 -11.47 -6.49
CA GLY A 123 5.70 -12.88 -6.24
C GLY A 123 4.52 -13.35 -7.07
N THR A 124 3.60 -14.09 -6.45
CA THR A 124 2.39 -14.60 -7.09
C THR A 124 1.14 -14.38 -6.23
N ASP A 125 -0.03 -14.55 -6.85
CA ASP A 125 -1.24 -14.88 -6.09
C ASP A 125 -1.05 -16.19 -5.32
N PHE A 126 -1.91 -16.45 -4.33
CA PHE A 126 -1.86 -17.68 -3.54
C PHE A 126 -1.95 -18.97 -4.38
N ALA A 127 -2.71 -18.93 -5.48
CA ALA A 127 -2.82 -20.06 -6.41
C ALA A 127 -1.55 -20.31 -7.25
N GLY A 128 -0.60 -19.37 -7.27
CA GLY A 128 0.63 -19.45 -8.06
C GLY A 128 0.41 -19.31 -9.57
N SER A 129 -0.71 -18.73 -9.98
CA SER A 129 -1.18 -18.64 -11.37
C SER A 129 -0.93 -17.29 -12.03
N GLY A 130 -0.81 -16.23 -11.24
CA GLY A 130 -0.59 -14.86 -11.70
C GLY A 130 0.62 -14.22 -11.04
N THR A 131 1.28 -13.33 -11.76
CA THR A 131 2.44 -12.59 -11.27
C THR A 131 2.01 -11.34 -10.49
N VAL A 132 2.52 -11.21 -9.28
CA VAL A 132 2.44 -10.01 -8.44
C VAL A 132 3.70 -9.19 -8.66
N GLN A 133 3.52 -7.92 -9.02
CA GLN A 133 4.61 -6.97 -9.14
C GLN A 133 4.06 -5.55 -8.98
N PHE A 134 4.14 -4.99 -7.77
CA PHE A 134 3.69 -3.62 -7.53
C PHE A 134 4.45 -2.95 -6.40
N GLN A 135 4.34 -1.63 -6.35
CA GLN A 135 4.91 -0.78 -5.31
C GLN A 135 3.88 0.22 -4.82
N VAL A 136 4.07 0.69 -3.60
CA VAL A 136 3.66 2.04 -3.22
C VAL A 136 4.89 2.93 -3.07
N VAL A 137 4.86 4.08 -3.72
CA VAL A 137 5.87 5.13 -3.59
C VAL A 137 5.24 6.30 -2.86
N MET A 138 5.76 6.65 -1.68
CA MET A 138 5.32 7.81 -0.90
C MET A 138 6.36 8.91 -1.00
N LEU A 139 5.89 10.14 -1.19
CA LEU A 139 6.74 11.31 -1.40
C LEU A 139 6.55 12.34 -0.29
N GLY A 140 7.57 13.16 -0.04
CA GLY A 140 7.56 14.18 1.02
C GLY A 140 6.49 15.28 0.85
N ASP A 141 5.87 15.39 -0.32
CA ASP A 141 4.72 16.28 -0.57
C ASP A 141 3.37 15.69 -0.11
N ARG A 142 3.42 14.51 0.55
CA ARG A 142 2.30 13.71 1.05
C ARG A 142 1.55 12.93 -0.03
N SER A 143 1.99 13.00 -1.29
CA SER A 143 1.44 12.14 -2.34
C SER A 143 1.92 10.70 -2.17
N LEU A 144 1.13 9.79 -2.72
CA LEU A 144 1.48 8.38 -2.81
C LEU A 144 1.07 7.84 -4.18
N GLU A 145 1.85 6.92 -4.74
CA GLU A 145 1.61 6.37 -6.07
C GLU A 145 1.67 4.84 -6.01
N PHE A 146 0.60 4.19 -6.48
CA PHE A 146 0.58 2.74 -6.66
C PHE A 146 1.15 2.44 -8.05
N VAL A 147 2.26 1.72 -8.12
CA VAL A 147 2.99 1.48 -9.37
C VAL A 147 2.95 -0.02 -9.67
N TYR A 148 2.30 -0.41 -10.76
CA TYR A 148 2.19 -1.81 -11.16
C TYR A 148 3.23 -2.11 -12.23
N GLY A 149 4.09 -3.10 -11.98
CA GLY A 149 5.11 -3.47 -12.92
C GLY A 149 4.56 -4.07 -14.21
N PRO A 150 5.31 -4.02 -15.33
CA PRO A 150 4.84 -4.50 -16.62
C PRO A 150 4.56 -6.01 -16.64
N MET A 151 5.09 -6.76 -15.67
CA MET A 151 4.85 -8.19 -15.54
C MET A 151 3.71 -8.52 -14.57
N HIS A 152 3.07 -7.54 -13.94
CA HIS A 152 1.92 -7.80 -13.08
C HIS A 152 0.73 -8.30 -13.90
N THR A 153 0.22 -9.49 -13.57
CA THR A 153 -0.89 -10.13 -14.31
C THR A 153 -2.10 -10.46 -13.45
N VAL A 154 -1.99 -10.39 -12.12
CA VAL A 154 -3.14 -10.63 -11.24
C VAL A 154 -4.13 -9.48 -11.43
N ALA A 155 -5.36 -9.82 -11.82
CA ALA A 155 -6.42 -8.83 -11.97
C ALA A 155 -7.09 -8.58 -10.63
N ARG A 156 -7.55 -7.35 -10.40
CA ARG A 156 -8.42 -7.04 -9.26
C ARG A 156 -9.76 -7.76 -9.42
N ASP A 157 -10.13 -8.58 -8.45
CA ASP A 157 -11.52 -9.03 -8.25
C ASP A 157 -12.12 -8.22 -7.09
N PRO A 158 -13.07 -7.30 -7.31
CA PRO A 158 -13.63 -6.48 -6.23
C PRO A 158 -14.30 -7.29 -5.10
N SER A 159 -14.55 -8.59 -5.30
CA SER A 159 -15.10 -9.48 -4.27
C SER A 159 -14.05 -9.95 -3.26
N PHE A 160 -12.76 -9.88 -3.61
CA PHE A 160 -11.65 -10.44 -2.82
C PHE A 160 -10.45 -9.48 -2.68
N THR A 161 -10.26 -8.59 -3.65
CA THR A 161 -9.16 -7.64 -3.73
C THR A 161 -9.60 -6.23 -3.35
N VAL A 162 -8.93 -5.63 -2.37
CA VAL A 162 -9.09 -4.22 -2.02
C VAL A 162 -7.91 -3.42 -2.55
N VAL A 163 -8.20 -2.35 -3.30
CA VAL A 163 -7.22 -1.34 -3.70
C VAL A 163 -7.71 -0.01 -3.16
N GLY A 164 -6.93 0.65 -2.31
CA GLY A 164 -7.38 1.89 -1.70
C GLY A 164 -6.59 2.36 -0.49
N LEU A 165 -7.19 3.33 0.18
CA LEU A 165 -6.63 4.07 1.32
C LEU A 165 -7.68 4.19 2.41
N GLU A 166 -7.30 3.93 3.65
CA GLU A 166 -8.17 4.11 4.83
C GLU A 166 -7.53 5.07 5.84
N ASN A 167 -8.35 5.91 6.48
CA ASN A 167 -7.93 6.84 7.50
C ASN A 167 -7.54 6.14 8.82
N GLN A 168 -7.01 6.91 9.78
CA GLN A 168 -6.57 6.39 11.07
C GLN A 168 -7.70 5.85 11.94
N ALA A 169 -8.92 6.38 11.79
CA ALA A 169 -10.08 5.95 12.55
C ALA A 169 -10.72 4.67 11.99
N GLY A 170 -10.37 4.30 10.75
CA GLY A 170 -11.04 3.24 9.99
C GLY A 170 -12.46 3.59 9.57
N ASP A 171 -12.94 4.82 9.76
CA ASP A 171 -14.33 5.21 9.44
C ASP A 171 -14.46 5.98 8.11
N GLY A 172 -13.35 6.16 7.40
CA GLY A 172 -13.31 6.85 6.12
C GLY A 172 -12.12 6.43 5.27
N GLY A 173 -12.27 6.56 3.96
CA GLY A 173 -11.26 6.15 3.01
C GLY A 173 -11.71 6.30 1.56
N VAL A 174 -10.90 5.80 0.64
CA VAL A 174 -11.19 5.80 -0.80
C VAL A 174 -10.76 4.48 -1.42
N VAL A 175 -11.66 3.88 -2.20
CA VAL A 175 -11.41 2.65 -2.97
C VAL A 175 -11.10 3.02 -4.41
N TYR A 176 -10.11 2.36 -5.01
CA TYR A 176 -9.84 2.42 -6.44
C TYR A 176 -10.65 1.36 -7.17
N GLU A 177 -11.68 1.80 -7.89
CA GLU A 177 -12.62 0.86 -8.53
C GLU A 177 -12.24 0.43 -9.95
N MET A 178 -11.22 1.05 -10.54
CA MET A 178 -10.82 0.76 -11.91
C MET A 178 -9.97 -0.52 -11.99
N ALA A 179 -9.90 -1.09 -13.19
CA ALA A 179 -9.05 -2.24 -13.46
C ALA A 179 -7.57 -1.89 -13.27
N ILE A 180 -6.83 -2.82 -12.68
CA ILE A 180 -5.37 -2.76 -12.59
C ILE A 180 -4.78 -3.32 -13.88
N THR A 181 -3.78 -2.65 -14.43
CA THR A 181 -3.07 -3.07 -15.63
C THR A 181 -1.58 -2.93 -15.40
N GLY A 182 -0.82 -3.99 -15.64
CA GLY A 182 0.63 -3.96 -15.52
C GLY A 182 1.27 -2.88 -16.40
N GLY A 183 2.27 -2.18 -15.87
CA GLY A 183 2.96 -1.08 -16.52
C GLY A 183 2.32 0.30 -16.30
N ASN A 184 1.16 0.37 -15.64
CA ASN A 184 0.52 1.62 -15.26
C ASN A 184 0.74 1.96 -13.78
N SER A 185 0.42 3.20 -13.42
CA SER A 185 0.41 3.64 -12.03
C SER A 185 -0.79 4.55 -11.73
N VAL A 186 -1.12 4.65 -10.44
CA VAL A 186 -2.21 5.44 -9.90
C VAL A 186 -1.65 6.41 -8.88
N LEU A 187 -1.69 7.71 -9.19
CA LEU A 187 -1.26 8.77 -8.29
C LEU A 187 -2.42 9.17 -7.38
N TRP A 188 -2.15 9.24 -6.08
CA TRP A 188 -3.05 9.70 -5.05
C TRP A 188 -2.52 11.01 -4.48
N THR A 189 -3.30 12.07 -4.68
CA THR A 189 -2.96 13.41 -4.19
C THR A 189 -3.86 13.75 -3.01
N PRO A 190 -3.30 14.14 -1.85
CA PRO A 190 -4.11 14.57 -0.73
C PRO A 190 -4.89 15.83 -1.09
N ALA A 191 -6.07 15.99 -0.51
CA ALA A 191 -6.81 17.24 -0.63
C ALA A 191 -5.96 18.42 -0.08
N PRO A 192 -6.11 19.64 -0.63
CA PRO A 192 -5.38 20.82 -0.18
C PRO A 192 -5.58 21.16 1.30
#